data_AF-A0A7V2EFC3-F1
#
_entry.id   AF-A0A7V2EFC3-F1
#
_cell.length_a   1.000
_cell.length_b   1.000
_cell.length_c   1.000
_cell.angle_alpha   90.00
_cell.angle_beta   90.00
_cell.angle_gamma   90.00
#
_symmetry.space_group_name_H-M   'P 1'
#
loop_
_entity.id
_entity.type
_entity.pdbx_description
1 polymer ?
#
loop_
_entity_poly.entity_id
_entity_poly.type
_entity_poly.pdbx_seq_one_letter_code
_entity_poly.pdbx_strand_id
1 'polypeptide(L)'
;ATEAARKLAEVRLAWHLEKQLGKRRILELYVNIAEFGPGIFGAEAASQAYFGCAARDLTPAQAAAMAATIPAPTRDNPKTNSARFRARRQVIAERAAHASWLYTLVREAQRR
;
A
#
# COMPACT_ATOMS: atom_id res chain seq x y z
N ALA A 1 25.49 -7.11 16.50
CA ALA A 1 24.88 -8.33 15.95
C ALA A 1 25.09 -8.34 14.43
N THR A 2 25.46 -9.46 13.84
CA THR A 2 25.62 -9.58 12.38
C THR A 2 24.29 -9.31 11.67
N GLU A 3 24.31 -8.77 10.45
CA GLU A 3 23.09 -8.46 9.69
C GLU A 3 22.15 -9.67 9.53
N ALA A 4 22.74 -10.86 9.41
CA ALA A 4 22.03 -12.14 9.35
C ALA A 4 21.19 -12.43 10.61
N ALA A 5 21.74 -12.18 11.81
CA ALA A 5 21.02 -12.41 13.07
C ALA A 5 19.82 -11.46 13.21
N ARG A 6 19.98 -10.19 12.81
CA ARG A 6 18.86 -9.22 12.78
C ARG A 6 17.77 -9.67 11.80
N LYS A 7 18.14 -10.08 10.59
CA LYS A 7 17.19 -10.57 9.59
C LYS A 7 16.43 -11.81 10.05
N LEU A 8 17.09 -12.73 10.75
CA LEU A 8 16.42 -13.90 11.33
C LEU A 8 15.40 -13.51 12.41
N ALA A 9 15.70 -12.51 13.24
CA ALA A 9 14.77 -11.98 14.22
C ALA A 9 13.55 -11.32 13.56
N GLU A 10 13.76 -10.52 12.50
CA GLU A 10 12.67 -9.92 11.70
C GLU A 10 11.74 -10.99 11.12
N VAL A 11 12.30 -12.06 10.55
CA VAL A 11 11.51 -13.17 9.99
C VAL A 11 10.69 -13.88 11.07
N ARG A 12 11.28 -14.16 12.24
CA ARG A 12 10.56 -14.78 13.36
C ARG A 12 9.42 -13.89 13.85
N LEU A 13 9.66 -12.59 13.97
CA LEU A 13 8.65 -11.62 14.38
C LEU A 13 7.50 -11.54 13.35
N ALA A 14 7.83 -11.44 12.06
CA ALA A 14 6.84 -11.39 10.99
C ALA A 14 5.95 -12.65 11.00
N TRP A 15 6.54 -13.83 11.16
CA TRP A 15 5.79 -15.08 11.24
C TRP A 15 4.87 -15.15 12.47
N HIS A 16 5.35 -14.67 13.62
CA HIS A 16 4.54 -14.59 14.84
C HIS A 16 3.34 -13.64 14.66
N LEU A 17 3.57 -12.46 14.07
CA LEU A 17 2.52 -11.49 13.75
C LEU A 17 1.50 -12.08 12.76
N GLU A 18 1.96 -12.78 11.71
CA GLU A 18 1.08 -13.41 10.73
C GLU A 18 0.16 -14.46 11.38
N LYS A 19 0.69 -15.27 12.30
CA LYS A 19 -0.10 -16.28 13.03
C LYS A 19 -1.18 -15.67 13.92
N GLN A 20 -0.93 -14.50 14.52
CA GLN A 20 -1.87 -13.89 15.47
C GLN A 20 -2.89 -12.97 14.80
N LEU A 21 -2.48 -12.23 13.76
CA LEU A 21 -3.28 -11.14 13.18
C LEU A 21 -3.84 -11.48 11.79
N GLY A 22 -3.13 -12.32 11.03
CA GLY A 22 -3.41 -12.57 9.61
C GLY A 22 -3.05 -11.39 8.70
N LYS A 23 -2.93 -11.67 7.39
CA LYS A 23 -2.43 -10.70 6.40
C LYS A 23 -3.28 -9.43 6.28
N ARG A 24 -4.61 -9.55 6.39
CA ARG A 24 -5.52 -8.41 6.29
C ARG A 24 -5.29 -7.40 7.42
N ARG A 25 -5.16 -7.88 8.65
CA ARG A 25 -4.95 -7.01 9.83
C ARG A 25 -3.57 -6.39 9.83
N ILE A 26 -2.54 -7.13 9.40
CA ILE A 26 -1.18 -6.57 9.25
C ILE A 26 -1.19 -5.42 8.24
N LEU A 27 -1.84 -5.61 7.09
CA LEU A 27 -1.96 -4.56 6.09
C LEU A 27 -2.73 -3.36 6.63
N GLU A 28 -3.86 -3.59 7.31
CA GLU A 28 -4.66 -2.53 7.93
C GLU A 28 -3.85 -1.71 8.93
N LEU A 29 -3.09 -2.35 9.82
CA LEU A 29 -2.22 -1.66 10.77
C LEU A 29 -1.14 -0.86 10.04
N TYR A 30 -0.49 -1.47 9.05
CA TYR A 30 0.56 -0.83 8.28
C TYR A 30 0.07 0.44 7.58
N VAL A 31 -1.05 0.37 6.84
CA VAL A 31 -1.57 1.53 6.10
C VAL A 31 -2.10 2.63 7.03
N ASN A 32 -2.37 2.35 8.30
CA ASN A 32 -2.76 3.35 9.29
C ASN A 32 -1.57 3.99 10.02
N ILE A 33 -0.38 3.38 9.96
CA ILE A 33 0.84 3.90 10.62
C ILE A 33 1.79 4.53 9.59
N ALA A 34 1.69 4.16 8.31
CA ALA A 34 2.54 4.73 7.26
C ALA A 34 2.34 6.24 7.09
N GLU A 35 3.43 6.96 6.83
CA GLU A 35 3.40 8.38 6.45
C GLU A 35 3.11 8.49 4.95
N PHE A 36 2.13 9.33 4.58
CA PHE A 36 1.73 9.61 3.19
C PHE A 36 2.08 11.04 2.76
N GLY A 37 2.64 11.85 3.64
CA GLY A 37 3.04 13.23 3.37
C GLY A 37 3.57 13.84 4.65
N PRO A 38 4.23 15.01 4.61
CA PRO A 38 4.82 15.62 5.80
C PRO A 38 3.80 15.75 6.94
N GLY A 39 3.92 14.91 7.97
CA GLY A 39 3.01 14.90 9.12
C GLY A 39 1.63 14.27 8.87
N ILE A 40 1.42 13.59 7.74
CA ILE A 40 0.16 12.92 7.39
C ILE A 40 0.34 11.41 7.57
N PHE A 41 -0.18 10.88 8.66
CA PHE A 41 -0.07 9.46 9.01
C PHE A 41 -1.42 8.75 8.83
N GLY A 42 -1.38 7.60 8.16
CA GLY A 42 -2.53 6.75 7.96
C GLY A 42 -3.35 7.07 6.71
N ALA A 43 -3.95 6.01 6.15
CA ALA A 43 -4.70 6.07 4.90
C ALA A 43 -5.91 7.01 4.98
N GLU A 44 -6.66 7.02 6.08
CA GLU A 44 -7.83 7.90 6.24
C GLU A 44 -7.44 9.38 6.21
N ALA A 45 -6.48 9.79 7.05
CA ALA A 45 -6.02 11.17 7.10
C ALA A 45 -5.48 11.64 5.73
N ALA A 46 -4.76 10.75 5.05
CA ALA A 46 -4.21 11.04 3.73
C ALA A 46 -5.28 11.12 2.63
N SER A 47 -6.30 10.27 2.65
CA SER A 47 -7.42 10.34 1.71
C SER A 47 -8.21 11.63 1.86
N GLN A 48 -8.47 12.05 3.10
CA GLN A 48 -9.11 13.33 3.39
C GLN A 48 -8.24 14.50 2.91
N ALA A 49 -6.94 14.48 3.21
CA ALA A 49 -6.02 15.55 2.86
C ALA A 49 -5.78 15.72 1.36
N TYR A 50 -5.75 14.63 0.59
CA TYR A 50 -5.44 14.67 -0.84
C TYR A 50 -6.66 14.62 -1.75
N PHE A 51 -7.76 14.02 -1.31
CA PHE A 51 -8.91 13.74 -2.17
C PHE A 51 -10.26 14.14 -1.57
N GLY A 52 -10.32 14.53 -0.30
CA GLY A 52 -11.56 14.94 0.36
C GLY A 52 -12.60 13.82 0.48
N CYS A 53 -12.16 12.56 0.52
CA CYS A 53 -13.03 11.40 0.67
C CYS A 53 -12.51 10.45 1.76
N ALA A 54 -13.39 9.56 2.23
CA ALA A 54 -12.97 8.49 3.14
C ALA A 54 -12.06 7.49 2.43
N ALA A 55 -11.15 6.83 3.16
CA ALA A 55 -10.22 5.88 2.57
C ALA A 55 -10.90 4.71 1.85
N ARG A 56 -12.10 4.31 2.31
CA ARG A 56 -12.91 3.28 1.67
C ARG A 56 -13.51 3.70 0.31
N ASP A 57 -13.60 5.01 0.07
CA ASP A 57 -14.22 5.60 -1.11
C ASP A 57 -13.17 6.01 -2.17
N LEU A 58 -11.90 5.62 -1.97
CA LEU A 58 -10.85 5.84 -2.96
C LEU A 58 -11.15 5.08 -4.24
N THR A 59 -11.06 5.79 -5.36
CA THR A 59 -11.01 5.15 -6.69
C THR A 59 -9.72 4.34 -6.86
N PRO A 60 -9.67 3.35 -7.78
CA PRO A 60 -8.45 2.61 -8.06
C PRO A 60 -7.24 3.50 -8.40
N ALA A 61 -7.47 4.61 -9.11
CA ALA A 61 -6.41 5.56 -9.45
C ALA A 61 -5.89 6.33 -8.22
N GLN A 62 -6.77 6.72 -7.30
CA GLN A 62 -6.39 7.36 -6.04
C GLN A 62 -5.69 6.37 -5.11
N ALA A 63 -6.14 5.12 -5.01
CA ALA A 63 -5.45 4.07 -4.26
C ALA A 63 -4.04 3.80 -4.83
N ALA A 64 -3.87 3.79 -6.15
CA ALA A 64 -2.55 3.67 -6.78
C ALA A 64 -1.66 4.89 -6.46
N ALA A 65 -2.21 6.10 -6.39
CA ALA A 65 -1.49 7.29 -5.96
C ALA A 65 -1.03 7.19 -4.49
N MET A 66 -1.89 6.70 -3.59
CA MET A 66 -1.55 6.46 -2.19
C MET A 66 -0.40 5.45 -2.07
N ALA A 67 -0.46 4.33 -2.79
CA ALA A 67 0.61 3.33 -2.80
C ALA A 67 1.93 3.87 -3.40
N ALA A 68 1.86 4.75 -4.40
CA ALA A 68 3.05 5.37 -5.01
C ALA A 68 3.80 6.31 -4.05
N THR A 69 3.12 6.77 -3.00
CA THR A 69 3.62 7.79 -2.07
C THR A 69 4.53 7.21 -0.99
N ILE A 70 4.20 6.02 -0.50
CA ILE A 70 4.86 5.32 0.62
C ILE A 70 6.40 5.33 0.57
N PRO A 71 7.07 5.14 -0.59
CA PRO A 71 8.54 5.05 -0.59
C PRO A 71 9.25 6.40 -0.38
N ALA A 72 8.57 7.53 -0.58
CA ALA A 72 9.17 8.86 -0.43
C ALA A 72 8.09 9.93 -0.16
N PRO A 73 7.35 9.83 0.95
CA PRO A 73 6.11 10.58 1.16
C PRO A 73 6.29 12.09 1.17
N THR A 74 7.45 12.59 1.59
CA THR A 74 7.76 14.02 1.59
C THR A 74 7.98 14.60 0.19
N ARG A 75 8.46 13.80 -0.77
CA ARG A 75 8.89 14.24 -2.11
C ARG A 75 7.94 13.79 -3.21
N ASP A 76 7.32 12.63 -3.05
CA ASP A 76 6.49 11.98 -4.05
C ASP A 76 5.11 11.73 -3.46
N ASN A 77 4.21 12.69 -3.61
CA ASN A 77 2.83 12.56 -3.13
C ASN A 77 1.88 13.31 -4.09
N PRO A 78 0.55 13.19 -3.92
CA PRO A 78 -0.41 13.85 -4.80
C PRO A 78 -0.26 15.37 -4.88
N LYS A 79 0.24 16.01 -3.82
CA LYS A 79 0.46 17.47 -3.76
C LYS A 79 1.72 17.90 -4.51
N THR A 80 2.85 17.21 -4.33
CA THR A 80 4.09 17.53 -5.04
C THR A 80 4.04 17.11 -6.51
N ASN A 81 3.28 16.06 -6.80
CA ASN A 81 3.06 15.51 -8.13
C ASN A 81 4.36 15.39 -8.94
N SER A 82 5.44 14.86 -8.33
CA SER A 82 6.74 14.75 -8.99
C SER A 82 6.68 13.83 -10.23
N ALA A 83 7.60 13.99 -11.18
CA ALA A 83 7.68 13.10 -12.34
C ALA A 83 7.87 11.63 -11.93
N ARG A 84 8.70 11.39 -10.90
CA ARG A 84 8.93 10.07 -10.31
C ARG A 84 7.65 9.49 -9.70
N PHE A 85 6.88 10.30 -8.98
CA PHE A 85 5.59 9.92 -8.44
C PHE A 85 4.62 9.48 -9.55
N ARG A 86 4.48 10.29 -10.61
CA ARG A 86 3.58 9.97 -11.75
C ARG A 86 3.96 8.66 -12.42
N ALA A 87 5.25 8.46 -12.70
CA ALA A 87 5.75 7.23 -13.31
C ALA A 87 5.47 6.01 -12.41
N ARG A 88 5.74 6.11 -11.11
CA ARG A 88 5.47 5.02 -10.16
C ARG A 88 3.98 4.73 -10.02
N ARG A 89 3.13 5.76 -9.94
CA ARG A 89 1.67 5.61 -9.89
C ARG A 89 1.17 4.83 -11.10
N GLN A 90 1.68 5.13 -12.29
CA GLN A 90 1.33 4.41 -13.52
C GLN A 90 1.70 2.93 -13.43
N VAL A 91 2.94 2.62 -13.05
CA VAL A 91 3.39 1.22 -12.88
C VAL A 91 2.55 0.47 -11.85
N ILE A 92 2.16 1.12 -10.75
CA ILE A 92 1.30 0.50 -9.73
C ILE A 92 -0.10 0.24 -10.28
N ALA A 93 -0.68 1.19 -11.00
CA ALA A 93 -2.00 1.04 -11.60
C ALA A 93 -2.04 -0.13 -12.59
N GLU A 94 -1.02 -0.25 -13.44
CA GLU A 94 -0.87 -1.37 -14.40
C GLU A 94 -0.75 -2.72 -13.69
N ARG A 95 0.10 -2.80 -12.65
CA ARG A 95 0.25 -4.03 -11.85
C ARG A 95 -1.04 -4.43 -11.13
N ALA A 96 -1.76 -3.46 -10.57
CA ALA A 96 -3.02 -3.69 -9.89
C ALA A 96 -4.09 -4.21 -10.86
N ALA A 97 -4.19 -3.61 -12.05
CA ALA A 97 -5.11 -4.06 -13.10
C ALA A 97 -4.80 -5.49 -13.54
N HIS A 98 -3.52 -5.81 -13.79
CA HIS A 98 -3.10 -7.15 -14.19
C HIS A 98 -3.38 -8.20 -13.11
N ALA A 99 -3.09 -7.89 -11.84
CA ALA A 99 -3.38 -8.79 -10.72
C ALA A 99 -4.88 -9.02 -10.53
N SER A 100 -5.70 -7.98 -10.67
CA SER A 100 -7.16 -8.10 -10.59
C SER A 100 -7.72 -8.96 -11.71
N TRP A 101 -7.22 -8.80 -12.94
CA TRP A 101 -7.64 -9.61 -14.08
C TRP A 101 -7.34 -11.10 -13.88
N LEU A 102 -6.11 -11.44 -13.46
CA LEU A 102 -5.74 -12.82 -13.14
C LEU A 102 -6.62 -13.42 -12.05
N TYR A 103 -6.88 -12.65 -10.99
CA TYR A 103 -7.72 -13.10 -9.89
C TYR A 103 -9.15 -13.40 -10.33
N THR A 104 -9.75 -12.53 -11.15
CA THR A 104 -11.10 -12.74 -11.69
C THR A 104 -11.16 -13.99 -12.56
N LEU A 105 -10.18 -14.17 -13.46
CA LEU A 105 -10.12 -15.35 -14.33
C LEU A 105 -10.02 -16.67 -13.56
N VAL A 106 -9.14 -16.73 -12.55
CA VAL A 106 -8.98 -17.95 -11.74
C VAL A 106 -10.26 -18.28 -10.99
N ARG A 107 -10.94 -17.27 -10.43
CA ARG A 107 -12.23 -17.45 -9.75
C ARG A 107 -13.36 -17.90 -10.68
N GLU A 108 -13.34 -17.49 -11.94
CA GLU A 108 -14.33 -17.91 -12.93
C GLU A 108 -14.07 -19.34 -13.41
N ALA A 109 -12.80 -19.69 -13.62
CA ALA A 109 -12.39 -21.05 -13.97
C ALA A 109 -12.70 -22.08 -12.88
N GLN A 110 -12.60 -21.71 -11.60
CA GLN A 110 -12.93 -22.58 -10.46
C GLN A 110 -14.44 -22.75 -10.22
N ARG A 111 -15.29 -21.94 -10.87
CA ARG A 111 -16.75 -21.99 -10.75
C ARG A 111 -17.43 -22.77 -11.87
N ARG A 112 -16.66 -23.26 -12.84
CA ARG A 112 -17.08 -24.20 -13.89
C ARG A 112 -16.61 -25.59 -13.52
#